data_AF-A0A1Q7TB78-F1
#
_entry.id   AF-A0A1Q7TB78-F1
#
_cell.length_a   1.000
_cell.length_b   1.000
_cell.length_c   1.000
_cell.angle_alpha   90.00
_cell.angle_beta   90.00
_cell.angle_gamma   90.00
#
_symmetry.space_group_name_H-M   'P 1'
#
loop_
_entity.id
_entity.type
_entity.pdbx_description
1 polymer ?
#
loop_
_entity_poly.entity_id
_entity_poly.type
_entity_poly.pdbx_seq_one_letter_code
_entity_poly.pdbx_strand_id
1 'polypeptide(L)'
;MRRLCLLLLVLTAGCQSEAHRLLIIDLTLADPLTLEATAAPWHAVGYRVDYRRFYPHLTRQDLTRYRTLVLLGGREPGGRSDALTIGDLAILTEWIHRDGVVVLGYTDGDLDRWVMNQWLAAQGAGIEIGTAEGGHQTIDATPLPHSALDNAGFAPFPAGRNRSLEVRDRSQTLARGSTSALVAASRVGVGGGDGLIVVASRSLLAATDAASGTRVFLVALARWTRRPAEWAGIGAAARAAPLRLGDAPQRVTDHPPPLAPPAGAAVTVLPEPADPKRGPDETVAVPGWVTRQGMRVLWSRFTLTALDSLLRFVDVAALNALATPIPEAALTDTITTRTLWKLTGERLQATSIRWFPGVALAAIASEGADEVDRHGERTPIPCGLDSLYWRGGLRPIYRALIRLGGIKPEVIAGVALDLDSAMTHFRGSGFCDADYRAGLAALGLDPAELERLGALPAAVRYDTLLERGWLSRYFQGLEDAVAERALALRGELRRLRPDLRFAFHASDAPADWFSLGVLRGFSSPDAPIFLWVRQEARPTLLRHYRTRGIFALSAVGLEPERATFGPAEWSRMRYAAFTEHAGFWLDGPATDSLGRVIRRFAK
;
A
#
# COMPACT_ATOMS: atom_id res chain seq x y z
N MET A 1 -12.50 22.22 48.68
CA MET A 1 -12.00 20.88 48.30
C MET A 1 -12.73 20.26 47.11
N ARG A 2 -14.07 20.06 47.12
CA ARG A 2 -14.81 19.45 45.99
C ARG A 2 -14.61 20.13 44.61
N ARG A 3 -14.59 21.47 44.55
CA ARG A 3 -14.33 22.23 43.30
C ARG A 3 -12.87 22.11 42.82
N LEU A 4 -11.91 21.96 43.73
CA LEU A 4 -10.50 21.76 43.40
C LEU A 4 -10.26 20.34 42.84
N CYS A 5 -10.90 19.31 43.43
CA CYS A 5 -10.86 17.95 42.92
C CYS A 5 -11.53 17.80 41.54
N LEU A 6 -12.63 18.52 41.28
CA LEU A 6 -13.29 18.52 39.97
C LEU A 6 -12.43 19.21 38.89
N LEU A 7 -11.75 20.31 39.22
CA LEU A 7 -10.81 20.96 38.31
C LEU A 7 -9.57 20.08 38.03
N LEU A 8 -9.03 19.42 39.04
CA LEU A 8 -7.95 18.43 38.90
C LEU A 8 -8.37 17.23 38.03
N LEU A 9 -9.58 16.69 38.21
CA LEU A 9 -10.11 15.58 37.40
C LEU A 9 -10.30 15.99 35.93
N VAL A 10 -10.82 17.19 35.66
CA VAL A 10 -11.00 17.71 34.29
C VAL A 10 -9.64 18.01 33.62
N LEU A 11 -8.66 18.55 34.35
CA LEU A 11 -7.30 18.75 33.85
C LEU A 11 -6.59 17.43 33.56
N THR A 12 -6.75 16.40 34.41
CA THR A 12 -6.18 15.07 34.15
C THR A 12 -6.84 14.37 32.96
N ALA A 13 -8.15 14.54 32.75
CA ALA A 13 -8.85 13.94 31.61
C ALA A 13 -8.46 14.61 30.27
N GLY A 14 -8.26 15.94 30.27
CA GLY A 14 -7.77 16.68 29.09
C GLY A 14 -6.34 16.27 28.69
N CYS A 15 -5.41 16.24 29.64
CA CYS A 15 -4.02 15.81 29.40
C CYS A 15 -3.89 14.31 29.07
N GLN A 16 -4.76 13.44 29.59
CA GLN A 16 -4.79 12.03 29.20
C GLN A 16 -5.30 11.83 27.78
N SER A 17 -6.16 12.71 27.26
CA SER A 17 -6.69 12.56 25.90
C SER A 17 -5.62 12.76 24.82
N GLU A 18 -4.70 13.72 25.00
CA GLU A 18 -3.62 14.05 24.03
C GLU A 18 -2.49 13.01 24.04
N ALA A 19 -2.13 12.49 25.22
CA ALA A 19 -1.09 11.45 25.36
C ALA A 19 -1.45 10.12 24.68
N HIS A 20 -2.70 9.95 24.26
CA HIS A 20 -3.20 8.77 23.55
C HIS A 20 -3.40 9.01 22.06
N ARG A 21 -3.00 10.17 21.52
CA ARG A 21 -3.16 10.48 20.10
C ARG A 21 -1.82 10.40 19.39
N LEU A 22 -1.84 9.68 18.27
CA LEU A 22 -0.71 9.50 17.39
C LEU A 22 -1.07 10.06 16.03
N LEU A 23 -0.20 10.90 15.48
CA LEU A 23 -0.29 11.35 14.09
C LEU A 23 0.62 10.48 13.22
N ILE A 24 0.07 9.94 12.14
CA ILE A 24 0.88 9.39 11.04
C ILE A 24 0.97 10.44 9.94
N ILE A 25 2.19 10.67 9.47
CA ILE A 25 2.49 11.40 8.24
C ILE A 25 3.23 10.45 7.30
N ASP A 26 2.80 10.41 6.05
CA ASP A 26 3.40 9.57 5.02
C ASP A 26 3.73 10.40 3.79
N LEU A 27 5.01 10.55 3.51
CA LEU A 27 5.52 11.33 2.38
C LEU A 27 5.19 10.69 1.01
N THR A 28 4.75 9.43 1.00
CA THR A 28 4.28 8.73 -0.21
C THR A 28 2.79 8.88 -0.48
N LEU A 29 2.04 9.55 0.41
CA LEU A 29 0.58 9.74 0.32
C LEU A 29 -0.20 8.44 0.15
N ALA A 30 0.26 7.38 0.80
CA ALA A 30 -0.33 6.07 0.62
C ALA A 30 -1.79 6.04 1.10
N ASP A 31 -2.60 5.17 0.50
CA ASP A 31 -3.98 5.02 0.92
C ASP A 31 -4.06 4.48 2.36
N PRO A 32 -5.05 4.89 3.18
CA PRO A 32 -5.27 4.34 4.52
C PRO A 32 -5.20 2.80 4.59
N LEU A 33 -5.66 2.09 3.55
CA LEU A 33 -5.59 0.63 3.44
C LEU A 33 -4.18 0.09 3.61
N THR A 34 -3.18 0.83 3.14
CA THR A 34 -1.76 0.41 3.17
C THR A 34 -1.11 0.69 4.53
N LEU A 35 -1.77 1.45 5.41
CA LEU A 35 -1.23 1.86 6.71
C LEU A 35 -1.85 1.10 7.88
N GLU A 36 -2.82 0.20 7.64
CA GLU A 36 -3.44 -0.61 8.69
C GLU A 36 -2.41 -1.44 9.48
N ALA A 37 -1.43 -2.04 8.78
CA ALA A 37 -0.36 -2.80 9.42
C ALA A 37 0.50 -1.91 10.31
N THR A 38 0.85 -0.72 9.82
CA THR A 38 1.60 0.29 10.57
C THR A 38 0.85 0.79 11.80
N ALA A 39 -0.47 0.96 11.70
CA ALA A 39 -1.32 1.47 12.79
C ALA A 39 -1.62 0.41 13.86
N ALA A 40 -1.69 -0.87 13.49
CA ALA A 40 -2.16 -1.94 14.37
C ALA A 40 -1.40 -2.08 15.71
N PRO A 41 -0.06 -1.91 15.79
CA PRO A 41 0.67 -1.87 17.06
C PRO A 41 0.28 -0.76 18.00
N TRP A 42 -0.01 0.41 17.46
CA TRP A 42 -0.40 1.57 18.24
C TRP A 42 -1.83 1.42 18.78
N HIS A 43 -2.76 0.92 17.95
CA HIS A 43 -4.12 0.59 18.40
C HIS A 43 -4.12 -0.46 19.51
N ALA A 44 -3.30 -1.50 19.40
CA ALA A 44 -3.23 -2.58 20.41
C ALA A 44 -2.80 -2.09 21.80
N VAL A 45 -2.16 -0.91 21.89
CA VAL A 45 -1.77 -0.29 23.17
C VAL A 45 -2.62 0.93 23.51
N GLY A 46 -3.74 1.15 22.81
CA GLY A 46 -4.75 2.17 23.11
C GLY A 46 -4.47 3.56 22.54
N TYR A 47 -3.65 3.67 21.48
CA TYR A 47 -3.57 4.92 20.72
C TYR A 47 -4.79 5.08 19.81
N ARG A 48 -5.29 6.31 19.74
CA ARG A 48 -6.07 6.80 18.60
C ARG A 48 -5.10 7.24 17.52
N VAL A 49 -5.12 6.54 16.39
CA VAL A 49 -4.23 6.79 15.25
C VAL A 49 -4.95 7.66 14.23
N ASP A 50 -4.44 8.87 14.07
CA ASP A 50 -4.93 9.91 13.18
C ASP A 50 -3.94 9.98 11.98
N TYR A 51 -4.42 9.98 10.73
CA TYR A 51 -3.60 10.03 9.52
C TYR A 51 -3.97 11.22 8.63
N ARG A 52 -2.98 12.03 8.22
CA ARG A 52 -3.15 13.16 7.27
C ARG A 52 -2.49 12.84 5.93
N ARG A 53 -3.26 12.23 5.02
CA ARG A 53 -2.76 11.77 3.71
C ARG A 53 -2.28 12.91 2.81
N PHE A 54 -3.18 13.82 2.46
CA PHE A 54 -2.96 14.79 1.36
C PHE A 54 -2.46 16.16 1.84
N TYR A 55 -1.76 16.19 2.97
CA TYR A 55 -1.01 17.34 3.45
C TYR A 55 0.06 16.83 4.42
N PRO A 56 1.14 16.22 3.91
CA PRO A 56 2.13 15.54 4.73
C PRO A 56 3.13 16.51 5.39
N HIS A 57 2.77 17.78 5.58
CA HIS A 57 3.57 18.78 6.29
C HIS A 57 3.07 18.96 7.71
N LEU A 58 3.99 19.13 8.65
CA LEU A 58 3.73 19.35 10.07
C LEU A 58 3.32 20.80 10.32
N THR A 59 2.39 20.99 11.24
CA THR A 59 1.84 22.31 11.60
C THR A 59 2.03 22.57 13.09
N ARG A 60 2.00 23.83 13.51
CA ARG A 60 2.09 24.17 14.94
C ARG A 60 0.94 23.59 15.77
N GLN A 61 -0.25 23.47 15.17
CA GLN A 61 -1.41 22.85 15.82
C GLN A 61 -1.19 21.37 16.13
N ASP A 62 -0.33 20.67 15.40
CA ASP A 62 -0.06 19.26 15.65
C ASP A 62 0.65 19.06 17.01
N LEU A 63 1.51 19.99 17.41
CA LEU A 63 2.25 19.96 18.69
C LEU A 63 1.35 19.99 19.93
N THR A 64 0.16 20.57 19.81
CA THR A 64 -0.80 20.62 20.93
C THR A 64 -1.77 19.45 20.90
N ARG A 65 -1.92 18.78 19.76
CA ARG A 65 -2.94 17.75 19.56
C ARG A 65 -2.41 16.33 19.71
N TYR A 66 -1.11 16.13 19.46
CA TYR A 66 -0.50 14.82 19.42
C TYR A 66 0.79 14.83 20.24
N ARG A 67 0.99 13.77 21.01
CA ARG A 67 2.27 13.52 21.68
C ARG A 67 3.23 12.71 20.82
N THR A 68 2.69 11.77 20.05
CA THR A 68 3.48 10.82 19.25
C THR A 68 3.27 11.09 17.77
N LEU A 69 4.37 11.17 17.03
CA LEU A 69 4.40 11.27 15.59
C LEU A 69 5.09 10.02 15.02
N VAL A 70 4.45 9.40 14.03
CA VAL A 70 5.11 8.43 13.15
C VAL A 70 5.25 9.08 11.79
N LEU A 71 6.50 9.36 11.40
CA LEU A 71 6.84 9.97 10.12
C LEU A 71 7.44 8.90 9.21
N LEU A 72 6.69 8.53 8.17
CA LEU A 72 7.11 7.54 7.21
C LEU A 72 7.75 8.23 6.01
N GLY A 73 9.06 8.01 5.83
CA GLY A 73 9.81 8.54 4.71
C GLY A 73 9.31 8.02 3.37
N GLY A 74 9.55 8.82 2.34
CA GLY A 74 9.34 8.51 0.95
C GLY A 74 10.63 8.17 0.22
N ARG A 75 10.50 7.83 -1.06
CA ARG A 75 11.59 7.21 -1.82
C ARG A 75 12.45 8.21 -2.57
N GLU A 76 12.29 9.52 -2.37
CA GLU A 76 13.00 10.52 -3.18
C GLU A 76 14.51 10.46 -2.91
N PRO A 77 15.40 10.55 -3.93
CA PRO A 77 15.14 10.72 -5.37
C PRO A 77 14.83 9.41 -6.12
N GLY A 78 15.04 8.23 -5.51
CA GLY A 78 14.80 6.92 -6.14
C GLY A 78 13.34 6.55 -6.40
N GLY A 79 12.38 7.37 -5.95
CA GLY A 79 10.95 7.28 -6.21
C GLY A 79 10.24 8.49 -5.62
N ARG A 80 9.33 9.10 -6.37
CA ARG A 80 8.82 10.45 -6.03
C ARG A 80 7.99 10.47 -4.73
N SER A 81 8.29 11.39 -3.81
CA SER A 81 7.61 11.64 -2.52
C SER A 81 7.45 13.14 -2.25
N ASP A 82 6.66 13.52 -1.25
CA ASP A 82 6.71 14.89 -0.73
C ASP A 82 7.86 14.92 0.27
N ALA A 83 9.02 15.43 -0.13
CA ALA A 83 10.16 15.55 0.77
C ALA A 83 9.85 16.41 2.00
N LEU A 84 10.58 16.16 3.08
CA LEU A 84 10.55 17.02 4.27
C LEU A 84 11.01 18.44 3.96
N THR A 85 10.26 19.43 4.42
CA THR A 85 10.61 20.86 4.27
C THR A 85 11.39 21.38 5.46
N ILE A 86 11.98 22.57 5.32
CA ILE A 86 12.64 23.27 6.43
C ILE A 86 11.67 23.50 7.61
N GLY A 87 10.41 23.85 7.32
CA GLY A 87 9.36 24.02 8.33
C GLY A 87 9.03 22.72 9.07
N ASP A 88 9.00 21.59 8.38
CA ASP A 88 8.77 20.28 9.00
C ASP A 88 9.86 19.96 10.02
N LEU A 89 11.12 20.19 9.66
CA LEU A 89 12.27 19.97 10.56
C LEU A 89 12.24 20.88 11.79
N ALA A 90 11.76 22.11 11.64
CA ALA A 90 11.56 23.03 12.76
C ALA A 90 10.50 22.50 13.73
N ILE A 91 9.35 22.03 13.21
CA ILE A 91 8.29 21.44 14.04
C ILE A 91 8.74 20.14 14.70
N LEU A 92 9.46 19.26 13.99
CA LEU A 92 10.05 18.05 14.58
C LEU A 92 10.97 18.37 15.76
N THR A 93 11.78 19.41 15.62
CA THR A 93 12.68 19.87 16.69
C THR A 93 11.87 20.37 17.89
N GLU A 94 10.85 21.20 17.66
CA GLU A 94 9.97 21.67 18.75
C GLU A 94 9.22 20.52 19.43
N TRP A 95 8.84 19.49 18.66
CA TRP A 95 8.12 18.31 19.13
C TRP A 95 8.89 17.52 20.18
N ILE A 96 10.14 17.16 19.88
CA ILE A 96 10.97 16.37 20.80
C ILE A 96 11.40 17.18 22.03
N HIS A 97 11.55 18.50 21.91
CA HIS A 97 11.88 19.36 23.05
C HIS A 97 10.68 19.61 23.99
N ARG A 98 9.47 19.18 23.59
CA ARG A 98 8.24 19.21 24.38
C ARG A 98 7.81 17.83 24.89
N ASP A 99 8.77 16.98 25.23
CA ASP A 99 8.53 15.62 25.73
C ASP A 99 7.73 14.71 24.77
N GLY A 100 7.79 15.05 23.48
CA GLY A 100 7.13 14.33 22.41
C GLY A 100 7.95 13.16 21.89
N VAL A 101 7.28 12.25 21.18
CA VAL A 101 7.90 11.07 20.59
C VAL A 101 7.85 11.18 19.07
N VAL A 102 9.00 11.00 18.42
CA VAL A 102 9.12 10.93 16.96
C VAL A 102 9.64 9.55 16.56
N VAL A 103 8.84 8.83 15.79
CA VAL A 103 9.23 7.56 15.17
C VAL A 103 9.48 7.80 13.68
N LEU A 104 10.74 7.70 13.27
CA LEU A 104 11.16 7.81 11.88
C LEU A 104 11.11 6.43 11.22
N GLY A 105 10.25 6.29 10.22
CA GLY A 105 10.16 5.14 9.32
C GLY A 105 10.94 5.40 8.05
N TYR A 106 12.25 5.16 8.03
CA TYR A 106 13.07 5.43 6.85
C TYR A 106 12.81 4.42 5.72
N THR A 107 13.12 4.79 4.49
CA THR A 107 13.03 3.90 3.31
C THR A 107 14.29 4.04 2.47
N ASP A 108 14.30 3.49 1.26
CA ASP A 108 15.45 3.51 0.36
C ASP A 108 15.69 4.86 -0.33
N GLY A 109 14.84 5.87 -0.11
CA GLY A 109 15.00 7.20 -0.71
C GLY A 109 16.22 7.95 -0.18
N ASP A 110 17.08 8.43 -1.07
CA ASP A 110 18.31 9.13 -0.68
C ASP A 110 18.08 10.52 -0.08
N LEU A 111 17.14 11.32 -0.60
CA LEU A 111 16.85 12.67 -0.12
C LEU A 111 16.22 12.61 1.26
N ASP A 112 15.14 11.84 1.42
CA ASP A 112 14.46 11.73 2.71
C ASP A 112 15.38 11.13 3.78
N ARG A 113 16.17 10.09 3.42
CA ARG A 113 17.19 9.53 4.31
C ARG A 113 18.24 10.57 4.68
N TRP A 114 18.74 11.33 3.69
CA TRP A 114 19.74 12.36 3.91
C TRP A 114 19.21 13.46 4.84
N VAL A 115 17.99 13.95 4.59
CA VAL A 115 17.35 14.97 5.42
C VAL A 115 17.09 14.45 6.85
N MET A 116 16.63 13.20 6.99
CA MET A 116 16.48 12.55 8.30
C MET A 116 17.84 12.47 9.03
N ASN A 117 18.92 12.08 8.35
CA ASN A 117 20.26 12.02 8.94
C ASN A 117 20.77 13.41 9.36
N GLN A 118 20.56 14.45 8.53
CA GLN A 118 20.90 15.83 8.92
C GLN A 118 20.13 16.29 10.15
N TRP A 119 18.84 15.95 10.24
CA TRP A 119 18.05 16.27 11.42
C TRP A 119 18.50 15.48 12.65
N LEU A 120 18.74 14.17 12.54
CA LEU A 120 19.27 13.33 13.62
C LEU A 120 20.61 13.86 14.16
N ALA A 121 21.51 14.26 13.26
CA ALA A 121 22.79 14.89 13.61
C ALA A 121 22.58 16.24 14.31
N ALA A 122 21.64 17.05 13.83
CA ALA A 122 21.31 18.34 14.43
C ALA A 122 20.77 18.19 15.87
N GLN A 123 19.97 17.15 16.13
CA GLN A 123 19.53 16.82 17.49
C GLN A 123 20.62 16.17 18.34
N GLY A 124 21.76 15.80 17.78
CA GLY A 124 22.80 15.05 18.48
C GLY A 124 22.35 13.64 18.85
N ALA A 125 21.40 13.06 18.10
CA ALA A 125 20.76 11.78 18.42
C ALA A 125 21.75 10.63 18.51
N GLY A 126 22.89 10.69 17.80
CA GLY A 126 23.89 9.63 17.78
C GLY A 126 23.42 8.38 17.03
N ILE A 127 22.46 8.54 16.12
CA ILE A 127 21.93 7.49 15.23
C ILE A 127 22.07 8.00 13.80
N GLU A 128 22.60 7.17 12.92
CA GLU A 128 22.70 7.45 11.49
C GLU A 128 22.15 6.27 10.67
N ILE A 129 21.36 6.57 9.65
CA ILE A 129 20.80 5.59 8.71
C ILE A 129 21.84 5.33 7.63
N GLY A 130 22.34 4.10 7.54
CA GLY A 130 23.42 3.71 6.64
C GLY A 130 23.12 3.94 5.15
N THR A 131 24.18 4.28 4.40
CA THR A 131 24.12 4.59 2.96
C THR A 131 24.31 3.36 2.07
N ALA A 132 25.04 2.34 2.54
CA ALA A 132 25.23 1.10 1.81
C ALA A 132 23.86 0.47 1.50
N GLU A 133 23.65 0.08 0.24
CA GLU A 133 22.52 -0.75 -0.16
C GLU A 133 22.65 -2.08 0.60
N GLY A 134 21.97 -2.17 1.75
CA GLY A 134 21.65 -3.46 2.33
C GLY A 134 20.88 -4.20 1.26
N GLY A 135 21.47 -5.26 0.72
CA GLY A 135 20.86 -6.06 -0.34
C GLY A 135 19.41 -6.40 0.02
N HIS A 136 18.59 -6.66 -1.00
CA HIS A 136 17.17 -6.99 -0.89
C HIS A 136 16.83 -8.27 -0.08
N GLN A 137 17.66 -8.64 0.90
CA GLN A 137 17.47 -9.74 1.81
C GLN A 137 16.65 -9.29 3.02
N THR A 138 15.65 -10.08 3.36
CA THR A 138 14.97 -10.01 4.64
C THR A 138 15.96 -10.31 5.76
N ILE A 139 16.20 -9.35 6.64
CA ILE A 139 17.13 -9.52 7.76
C ILE A 139 16.31 -9.88 9.01
N ASP A 140 16.69 -10.95 9.70
CA ASP A 140 16.14 -11.25 11.01
C ASP A 140 16.79 -10.33 12.06
N ALA A 141 15.95 -9.71 12.87
CA ALA A 141 16.35 -8.89 14.00
C ALA A 141 16.15 -9.64 15.31
N THR A 142 17.07 -9.48 16.24
CA THR A 142 16.92 -9.97 17.62
C THR A 142 16.71 -8.77 18.56
N PRO A 143 15.63 -8.73 19.35
CA PRO A 143 15.45 -7.73 20.41
C PRO A 143 16.60 -7.80 21.42
N LEU A 144 17.04 -6.65 21.94
CA LEU A 144 18.12 -6.63 22.95
C LEU A 144 17.60 -6.69 24.39
N PRO A 145 18.27 -7.44 25.29
CA PRO A 145 17.92 -7.60 26.71
C PRO A 145 18.10 -6.36 27.57
N HIS A 146 18.70 -5.30 27.03
CA HIS A 146 18.85 -4.01 27.72
C HIS A 146 17.90 -2.92 27.18
N SER A 147 17.09 -3.25 26.17
CA SER A 147 15.98 -2.39 25.78
C SER A 147 14.86 -2.60 26.81
N ALA A 148 14.24 -1.54 27.32
CA ALA A 148 13.10 -1.63 28.25
C ALA A 148 11.82 -2.19 27.59
N LEU A 149 11.98 -3.06 26.59
CA LEU A 149 10.99 -3.81 25.84
C LEU A 149 10.86 -5.24 26.39
N ASP A 150 11.01 -5.46 27.71
CA ASP A 150 11.09 -6.79 28.36
C ASP A 150 9.98 -7.78 27.97
N ASN A 151 8.85 -7.29 27.46
CA ASN A 151 7.72 -8.10 26.99
C ASN A 151 7.81 -8.57 25.53
N ALA A 152 8.81 -8.10 24.76
CA ALA A 152 9.00 -8.48 23.36
C ALA A 152 9.62 -9.88 23.21
N GLY A 153 10.21 -10.43 24.27
CA GLY A 153 11.03 -11.63 24.22
C GLY A 153 12.38 -11.40 23.54
N PHE A 154 13.17 -12.48 23.39
CA PHE A 154 14.51 -12.45 22.77
C PHE A 154 14.60 -13.31 21.50
N ALA A 155 13.46 -13.77 20.99
CA ALA A 155 13.42 -14.55 19.77
C ALA A 155 13.71 -13.65 18.55
N PRO A 156 14.52 -14.11 17.58
CA PRO A 156 14.66 -13.43 16.31
C PRO A 156 13.30 -13.29 15.59
N PHE A 157 13.13 -12.19 14.88
CA PHE A 157 11.93 -11.91 14.08
C PHE A 157 12.33 -11.30 12.72
N PRO A 158 11.56 -11.54 11.65
CA PRO A 158 11.86 -10.94 10.35
C PRO A 158 11.61 -9.44 10.40
N ALA A 159 12.64 -8.64 10.10
CA ALA A 159 12.54 -7.20 10.12
C ALA A 159 12.17 -6.59 8.75
N GLY A 160 12.08 -7.40 7.69
CA GLY A 160 11.84 -6.91 6.33
C GLY A 160 13.05 -6.20 5.73
N ARG A 161 12.82 -5.29 4.78
CA ARG A 161 13.88 -4.50 4.14
C ARG A 161 14.42 -3.46 5.12
N ASN A 162 15.70 -3.56 5.49
CA ASN A 162 16.34 -2.66 6.44
C ASN A 162 17.71 -2.21 5.97
N ARG A 163 18.15 -1.10 6.54
CA ARG A 163 19.54 -0.62 6.47
C ARG A 163 20.16 -0.75 7.86
N SER A 164 21.48 -0.93 7.88
CA SER A 164 22.25 -0.83 9.12
C SER A 164 22.10 0.57 9.70
N LEU A 165 21.81 0.65 10.99
CA LEU A 165 21.87 1.87 11.76
C LEU A 165 23.23 1.92 12.46
N GLU A 166 23.95 3.02 12.25
CA GLU A 166 25.14 3.32 13.04
C GLU A 166 24.70 4.05 14.31
N VAL A 167 25.13 3.53 15.45
CA VAL A 167 24.79 4.09 16.76
C VAL A 167 26.04 4.45 17.52
N ARG A 168 26.03 5.62 18.17
CA ARG A 168 27.15 6.09 18.98
C ARG A 168 27.31 5.29 20.26
N ASP A 169 26.18 4.95 20.89
CA ASP A 169 26.13 4.18 22.13
C ASP A 169 25.30 2.91 21.92
N ARG A 170 25.82 1.77 22.40
CA ARG A 170 25.14 0.48 22.34
C ARG A 170 23.80 0.49 23.08
N SER A 171 23.66 1.34 24.11
CA SER A 171 22.39 1.53 24.83
C SER A 171 21.26 2.07 23.94
N GLN A 172 21.58 2.63 22.77
CA GLN A 172 20.62 3.15 21.80
C GLN A 172 20.01 2.06 20.92
N THR A 173 20.55 0.83 20.94
CA THR A 173 20.05 -0.25 20.08
C THR A 173 18.88 -0.96 20.75
N LEU A 174 17.74 -1.05 20.05
CA LEU A 174 16.55 -1.78 20.51
C LEU A 174 16.48 -3.19 19.90
N ALA A 175 16.85 -3.32 18.62
CA ALA A 175 16.97 -4.60 17.94
C ALA A 175 18.15 -4.57 16.95
N ARG A 176 18.82 -5.70 16.81
CA ARG A 176 20.01 -5.85 15.96
C ARG A 176 19.90 -7.03 15.00
N GLY A 177 20.52 -6.90 13.84
CA GLY A 177 20.85 -8.02 12.97
C GLY A 177 22.13 -8.72 13.45
N SER A 178 22.77 -9.45 12.52
CA SER A 178 24.04 -10.15 12.79
C SER A 178 25.16 -9.20 13.20
N THR A 179 25.31 -8.06 12.52
CA THR A 179 26.46 -7.15 12.68
C THR A 179 26.09 -5.69 12.98
N SER A 180 24.82 -5.30 12.85
CA SER A 180 24.40 -3.90 12.98
C SER A 180 23.07 -3.72 13.71
N ALA A 181 22.82 -2.53 14.23
CA ALA A 181 21.52 -2.14 14.75
C ALA A 181 20.52 -2.00 13.60
N LEU A 182 19.27 -2.43 13.79
CA LEU A 182 18.18 -2.29 12.82
C LEU A 182 17.05 -1.40 13.36
N VAL A 183 16.92 -1.34 14.68
CA VAL A 183 16.04 -0.41 15.39
C VAL A 183 16.84 0.26 16.48
N ALA A 184 16.80 1.59 16.51
CA ALA A 184 17.52 2.38 17.49
C ALA A 184 16.63 3.48 18.09
N ALA A 185 16.98 3.95 19.28
CA ALA A 185 16.33 5.06 19.94
C ALA A 185 17.31 5.96 20.67
N SER A 186 16.95 7.23 20.79
CA SER A 186 17.75 8.25 21.46
C SER A 186 16.84 9.17 22.27
N ARG A 187 17.23 9.45 23.51
CA ARG A 187 16.49 10.35 24.40
C ARG A 187 16.98 11.79 24.19
N VAL A 188 16.07 12.73 23.98
CA VAL A 188 16.41 14.15 23.75
C VAL A 188 15.88 14.97 24.90
N GLY A 189 16.76 15.68 25.61
CA GLY A 189 16.37 16.54 26.72
C GLY A 189 17.56 17.24 27.37
N VAL A 190 17.46 18.57 27.50
CA VAL A 190 18.37 19.40 28.31
C VAL A 190 17.59 19.82 29.55
N GLY A 191 18.02 19.43 30.75
CA GLY A 191 17.44 19.95 32.00
C GLY A 191 16.09 19.36 32.44
N GLY A 192 15.77 18.11 32.11
CA GLY A 192 14.63 17.38 32.69
C GLY A 192 13.44 17.10 31.76
N GLY A 193 13.53 17.47 30.48
CA GLY A 193 12.61 16.96 29.45
C GLY A 193 12.97 15.54 29.01
N ASP A 194 11.95 14.76 28.68
CA ASP A 194 12.03 13.38 28.17
C ASP A 194 11.39 13.35 26.77
N GLY A 195 12.13 13.81 25.75
CA GLY A 195 11.78 13.57 24.35
C GLY A 195 12.37 12.23 23.87
N LEU A 196 11.73 11.59 22.89
CA LEU A 196 12.21 10.31 22.34
C LEU A 196 12.24 10.33 20.82
N ILE A 197 13.36 9.93 20.25
CA ILE A 197 13.50 9.61 18.83
C ILE A 197 13.64 8.09 18.70
N VAL A 198 12.83 7.48 17.84
CA VAL A 198 12.95 6.08 17.44
C VAL A 198 13.19 6.02 15.93
N VAL A 199 14.14 5.20 15.49
CA VAL A 199 14.48 5.00 14.08
C VAL A 199 14.31 3.53 13.73
N ALA A 200 13.46 3.27 12.74
CA ALA A 200 13.15 1.94 12.21
C ALA A 200 12.88 2.04 10.70
N SER A 201 13.01 0.94 9.97
CA SER A 201 12.60 0.96 8.56
C SER A 201 11.08 1.04 8.42
N ARG A 202 10.62 1.71 7.36
CA ARG A 202 9.23 1.69 6.92
C ARG A 202 8.73 0.26 6.70
N SER A 203 9.57 -0.61 6.15
CA SER A 203 9.23 -2.02 5.89
C SER A 203 8.95 -2.77 7.19
N LEU A 204 9.74 -2.53 8.24
CA LEU A 204 9.51 -3.12 9.56
C LEU A 204 8.22 -2.59 10.18
N LEU A 205 8.01 -1.27 10.15
CA LEU A 205 6.81 -0.66 10.72
C LEU A 205 5.53 -1.12 10.03
N ALA A 206 5.59 -1.40 8.72
CA ALA A 206 4.47 -1.89 7.92
C ALA A 206 4.34 -3.43 7.90
N ALA A 207 5.11 -4.16 8.71
CA ALA A 207 5.08 -5.62 8.73
C ALA A 207 3.72 -6.16 9.18
N THR A 208 3.25 -7.23 8.53
CA THR A 208 1.97 -7.87 8.82
C THR A 208 2.08 -8.90 9.95
N ASP A 209 0.93 -9.31 10.50
CA ASP A 209 0.82 -10.25 11.63
C ASP A 209 1.31 -11.68 11.33
N ALA A 210 1.65 -11.99 10.06
CA ALA A 210 2.16 -13.31 9.65
C ALA A 210 3.38 -13.74 10.46
N ALA A 211 4.23 -12.78 10.83
CA ALA A 211 5.37 -12.97 11.73
C ALA A 211 5.01 -12.53 13.16
N SER A 212 4.44 -13.45 13.94
CA SER A 212 4.03 -13.20 15.34
C SER A 212 5.11 -12.50 16.20
N GLY A 213 6.40 -12.80 15.98
CA GLY A 213 7.52 -12.14 16.65
C GLY A 213 7.67 -10.64 16.32
N THR A 214 7.55 -10.26 15.04
CA THR A 214 7.63 -8.86 14.59
C THR A 214 6.49 -8.05 15.20
N ARG A 215 5.29 -8.63 15.21
CA ARG A 215 4.11 -8.00 15.81
C ARG A 215 4.29 -7.75 17.31
N VAL A 216 4.77 -8.75 18.05
CA VAL A 216 5.04 -8.66 19.48
C VAL A 216 6.06 -7.56 19.78
N PHE A 217 7.15 -7.50 19.00
CA PHE A 217 8.14 -6.42 19.12
C PHE A 217 7.52 -5.04 18.89
N LEU A 218 6.74 -4.85 17.83
CA LEU A 218 6.11 -3.56 17.54
C LEU A 218 5.07 -3.16 18.59
N VAL A 219 4.32 -4.09 19.18
CA VAL A 219 3.42 -3.80 20.32
C VAL A 219 4.22 -3.33 21.52
N ALA A 220 5.33 -4.02 21.83
CA ALA A 220 6.20 -3.62 22.93
C ALA A 220 6.78 -2.23 22.69
N LEU A 221 7.27 -1.96 21.48
CA LEU A 221 7.76 -0.64 21.06
C LEU A 221 6.69 0.44 21.24
N ALA A 222 5.48 0.21 20.72
CA ALA A 222 4.37 1.14 20.84
C ALA A 222 3.99 1.41 22.31
N ARG A 223 3.98 0.38 23.16
CA ARG A 223 3.73 0.54 24.60
C ARG A 223 4.83 1.38 25.25
N TRP A 224 6.09 1.09 24.92
CA TRP A 224 7.27 1.74 25.49
C TRP A 224 7.32 3.24 25.17
N THR A 225 6.86 3.66 23.98
CA THR A 225 6.71 5.09 23.64
C THR A 225 5.74 5.87 24.55
N ARG A 226 4.92 5.19 25.36
CA ARG A 226 3.99 5.83 26.31
C ARG A 226 4.58 5.99 27.71
N ARG A 227 5.79 5.48 27.96
CA ARG A 227 6.35 5.30 29.31
C ARG A 227 7.71 5.99 29.45
N PRO A 228 7.76 7.33 29.60
CA PRO A 228 9.01 8.08 29.75
C PRO A 228 9.97 7.55 30.82
N ALA A 229 9.43 7.06 31.95
CA ALA A 229 10.22 6.48 33.03
C ALA A 229 11.05 5.25 32.57
N GLU A 230 10.61 4.55 31.53
CA GLU A 230 11.31 3.39 30.96
C GLU A 230 12.42 3.80 29.97
N TRP A 231 12.65 5.10 29.73
CA TRP A 231 13.67 5.59 28.80
C TRP A 231 15.01 5.91 29.46
N ALA A 232 15.09 5.84 30.79
CA ALA A 232 16.27 6.21 31.56
C ALA A 232 17.54 5.43 31.17
N GLY A 233 17.38 4.20 30.68
CA GLY A 233 18.49 3.34 30.22
C GLY A 233 18.98 3.60 28.80
N ILE A 234 18.31 4.46 28.02
CA ILE A 234 18.67 4.76 26.64
C ILE A 234 19.66 5.91 26.56
N GLY A 235 20.66 5.77 25.69
CA GLY A 235 21.65 6.80 25.40
C GLY A 235 20.99 8.14 25.05
N ALA A 236 21.43 9.19 25.73
CA ALA A 236 20.92 10.54 25.50
C ALA A 236 21.58 11.20 24.29
N ALA A 237 20.84 12.10 23.67
CA ALA A 237 21.34 13.02 22.67
C ALA A 237 22.46 13.88 23.25
N ALA A 238 23.52 14.03 22.47
CA ALA A 238 24.70 14.79 22.84
C ALA A 238 25.41 15.23 21.56
N ARG A 239 26.22 16.30 21.64
CA ARG A 239 26.96 16.84 20.48
C ARG A 239 26.03 17.23 19.32
N ALA A 240 25.00 18.02 19.63
CA ALA A 240 24.15 18.63 18.61
C ALA A 240 25.02 19.45 17.63
N ALA A 241 24.73 19.33 16.33
CA ALA A 241 25.37 20.10 15.27
C ALA A 241 24.39 21.12 14.67
N PRO A 242 24.87 22.20 14.03
CA PRO A 242 23.99 23.05 13.23
C PRO A 242 23.34 22.23 12.11
N LEU A 243 22.04 22.41 11.89
CA LEU A 243 21.34 21.81 10.76
C LEU A 243 21.93 22.35 9.45
N ARG A 244 22.45 21.48 8.59
CA ARG A 244 23.05 21.83 7.29
C ARG A 244 22.25 21.19 6.16
N LEU A 245 21.58 22.02 5.36
CA LEU A 245 20.77 21.55 4.23
C LEU A 245 21.36 21.93 2.85
N GLY A 246 22.50 22.63 2.82
CA GLY A 246 23.09 23.16 1.59
C GLY A 246 23.66 22.10 0.63
N ASP A 247 24.09 20.96 1.16
CA ASP A 247 24.71 19.87 0.39
C ASP A 247 23.71 18.73 0.08
N ALA A 248 22.41 19.05 0.09
CA ALA A 248 21.37 18.06 -0.16
C ALA A 248 21.47 17.50 -1.60
N PRO A 249 21.18 16.21 -1.82
CA PRO A 249 21.14 15.61 -3.16
C PRO A 249 20.20 16.36 -4.12
N GLN A 250 19.17 16.99 -3.58
CA GLN A 250 18.20 17.83 -4.26
C GLN A 250 17.79 18.98 -3.33
N ARG A 251 17.35 20.10 -3.91
CA ARG A 251 16.95 21.28 -3.13
C ARG A 251 15.83 20.92 -2.17
N VAL A 252 16.07 21.14 -0.88
CA VAL A 252 15.04 21.06 0.16
C VAL A 252 14.16 22.30 0.09
N THR A 253 12.84 22.11 0.04
CA THR A 253 11.88 23.21 -0.07
C THR A 253 11.88 24.05 1.21
N ASP A 254 12.02 25.36 1.01
CA ASP A 254 11.88 26.36 2.06
C ASP A 254 10.40 26.75 2.18
N HIS A 255 9.68 26.06 3.07
CA HIS A 255 8.32 26.35 3.43
C HIS A 255 8.27 26.60 4.95
N PRO A 256 7.85 27.79 5.42
CA PRO A 256 7.78 28.06 6.85
C PRO A 256 6.69 27.20 7.50
N PRO A 257 6.85 26.83 8.78
CA PRO A 257 5.91 25.93 9.43
C PRO A 257 4.53 26.60 9.58
N PRO A 258 3.47 26.06 8.94
CA PRO A 258 2.13 26.64 9.01
C PRO A 258 1.56 26.53 10.43
N LEU A 259 0.65 27.45 10.76
CA LEU A 259 -0.05 27.40 12.06
C LEU A 259 -0.98 26.19 12.17
N ALA A 260 -1.73 25.91 11.10
CA ALA A 260 -2.72 24.86 11.01
C ALA A 260 -2.74 24.30 9.57
N PRO A 261 -3.17 23.04 9.37
CA PRO A 261 -3.37 22.51 8.02
C PRO A 261 -4.49 23.28 7.30
N PRO A 262 -4.49 23.33 5.96
CA PRO A 262 -5.57 23.97 5.22
C PRO A 262 -6.91 23.26 5.48
N ALA A 263 -8.02 24.00 5.37
CA ALA A 263 -9.34 23.53 5.83
C ALA A 263 -9.81 22.19 5.21
N GLY A 264 -9.35 21.84 4.01
CA GLY A 264 -9.67 20.57 3.35
C GLY A 264 -8.67 19.42 3.62
N ALA A 265 -7.57 19.68 4.32
CA ALA A 265 -6.58 18.66 4.71
C ALA A 265 -6.99 17.96 6.03
N ALA A 266 -8.18 17.35 6.01
CA ALA A 266 -8.72 16.64 7.15
C ALA A 266 -7.87 15.41 7.51
N VAL A 267 -7.84 15.12 8.81
CA VAL A 267 -7.25 13.92 9.36
C VAL A 267 -8.31 12.80 9.35
N THR A 268 -7.95 11.64 8.84
CA THR A 268 -8.77 10.43 8.92
C THR A 268 -8.32 9.60 10.12
N VAL A 269 -9.26 9.18 10.96
CA VAL A 269 -8.95 8.20 12.01
C VAL A 269 -8.79 6.85 11.34
N LEU A 270 -7.61 6.23 11.46
CA LEU A 270 -7.42 4.88 10.94
C LEU A 270 -8.28 3.91 11.76
N PRO A 271 -9.05 3.03 11.09
CA PRO A 271 -9.94 2.11 11.78
C PRO A 271 -9.11 1.11 12.59
N GLU A 272 -9.63 0.74 13.77
CA GLU A 272 -9.09 -0.40 14.51
C GLU A 272 -9.22 -1.68 13.65
N PRO A 273 -8.25 -2.62 13.75
CA PRO A 273 -8.35 -3.90 13.06
C PRO A 273 -9.69 -4.57 13.40
N ALA A 274 -10.47 -4.92 12.38
CA ALA A 274 -11.77 -5.54 12.60
C ALA A 274 -11.62 -6.91 13.29
N ASP A 275 -12.53 -7.23 14.22
CA ASP A 275 -12.65 -8.57 14.78
C ASP A 275 -12.99 -9.58 13.66
N PRO A 276 -12.11 -10.55 13.36
CA PRO A 276 -12.34 -11.54 12.30
C PRO A 276 -13.58 -12.41 12.56
N LYS A 277 -14.10 -12.46 13.79
CA LYS A 277 -15.30 -13.24 14.15
C LYS A 277 -16.61 -12.57 13.77
N ARG A 278 -16.62 -11.27 13.46
CA ARG A 278 -17.80 -10.59 12.92
C ARG A 278 -17.84 -10.83 11.41
N GLY A 279 -18.47 -11.96 11.05
CA GLY A 279 -18.85 -12.24 9.67
C GLY A 279 -19.69 -11.08 9.11
N PRO A 280 -19.56 -10.78 7.81
CA PRO A 280 -20.44 -9.78 7.21
C PRO A 280 -21.88 -10.30 7.16
N ASP A 281 -22.80 -9.59 7.82
CA ASP A 281 -24.18 -9.54 7.37
C ASP A 281 -24.19 -8.94 5.94
N GLU A 282 -24.97 -9.56 5.04
CA GLU A 282 -25.11 -9.34 3.59
C GLU A 282 -24.20 -10.12 2.63
N THR A 283 -24.86 -10.90 1.75
CA THR A 283 -24.28 -11.90 0.85
C THR A 283 -23.89 -11.31 -0.52
N VAL A 284 -22.60 -11.33 -0.84
CA VAL A 284 -22.11 -11.16 -2.22
C VAL A 284 -22.45 -12.42 -3.03
N ALA A 285 -22.90 -12.27 -4.28
CA ALA A 285 -23.24 -13.42 -5.12
C ALA A 285 -21.98 -14.23 -5.49
N VAL A 286 -21.85 -15.41 -4.90
CA VAL A 286 -20.73 -16.33 -5.18
C VAL A 286 -21.09 -17.27 -6.33
N PRO A 287 -20.28 -17.33 -7.41
CA PRO A 287 -20.51 -18.30 -8.49
C PRO A 287 -20.46 -19.74 -7.95
N GLY A 288 -21.40 -20.60 -8.34
CA GLY A 288 -21.51 -21.95 -7.77
C GLY A 288 -20.27 -22.83 -7.93
N TRP A 289 -19.39 -22.56 -8.90
CA TRP A 289 -18.12 -23.27 -9.02
C TRP A 289 -17.11 -22.89 -7.94
N VAL A 290 -17.11 -21.62 -7.50
CA VAL A 290 -16.32 -21.14 -6.37
C VAL A 290 -16.87 -21.74 -5.08
N THR A 291 -18.19 -21.76 -4.89
CA THR A 291 -18.81 -22.38 -3.72
C THR A 291 -18.47 -23.87 -3.59
N ARG A 292 -18.42 -24.61 -4.71
CA ARG A 292 -18.18 -26.07 -4.70
C ARG A 292 -16.71 -26.46 -4.50
N GLN A 293 -15.77 -25.69 -5.05
CA GLN A 293 -14.36 -26.11 -5.15
C GLN A 293 -13.36 -25.07 -4.63
N GLY A 294 -13.80 -23.86 -4.34
CA GLY A 294 -12.95 -22.69 -4.22
C GLY A 294 -12.34 -22.29 -5.57
N MET A 295 -11.81 -21.08 -5.63
CA MET A 295 -11.03 -20.57 -6.75
C MET A 295 -9.61 -21.15 -6.69
N ARG A 296 -9.16 -21.78 -7.79
CA ARG A 296 -7.82 -22.39 -7.87
C ARG A 296 -7.21 -21.98 -9.20
N VAL A 297 -6.50 -20.87 -9.19
CA VAL A 297 -6.10 -20.15 -10.40
C VAL A 297 -4.62 -20.35 -10.68
N LEU A 298 -4.29 -20.62 -11.94
CA LEU A 298 -2.94 -20.45 -12.45
C LEU A 298 -2.84 -19.15 -13.23
N TRP A 299 -1.96 -18.25 -12.80
CA TRP A 299 -1.54 -17.09 -13.58
C TRP A 299 -0.24 -17.45 -14.29
N SER A 300 -0.26 -17.65 -15.61
CA SER A 300 0.93 -18.09 -16.34
C SER A 300 1.01 -17.54 -17.76
N ARG A 301 2.20 -17.05 -18.11
CA ARG A 301 2.61 -16.88 -19.51
C ARG A 301 2.96 -18.26 -20.08
N PHE A 302 2.73 -18.47 -21.37
CA PHE A 302 3.11 -19.72 -22.03
C PHE A 302 3.37 -19.51 -23.52
N THR A 303 4.14 -20.43 -24.11
CA THR A 303 4.32 -20.58 -25.56
C THR A 303 3.42 -21.70 -26.07
N LEU A 304 3.12 -21.73 -27.38
CA LEU A 304 2.35 -22.83 -27.99
C LEU A 304 2.91 -24.22 -27.66
N THR A 305 4.24 -24.36 -27.69
CA THR A 305 4.94 -25.61 -27.40
C THR A 305 4.80 -26.05 -25.93
N ALA A 306 4.53 -25.11 -25.02
CA ALA A 306 4.38 -25.38 -23.60
C ALA A 306 2.91 -25.55 -23.15
N LEU A 307 1.93 -25.33 -24.04
CA LEU A 307 0.51 -25.37 -23.67
C LEU A 307 0.08 -26.74 -23.13
N ASP A 308 0.47 -27.84 -23.79
CA ASP A 308 0.09 -29.19 -23.34
C ASP A 308 0.71 -29.53 -21.97
N SER A 309 1.95 -29.08 -21.71
CA SER A 309 2.60 -29.23 -20.40
C SER A 309 1.90 -28.40 -19.32
N LEU A 310 1.48 -27.17 -19.65
CA LEU A 310 0.73 -26.30 -18.75
C LEU A 310 -0.63 -26.91 -18.39
N LEU A 311 -1.36 -27.43 -19.37
CA LEU A 311 -2.65 -28.09 -19.15
C LEU A 311 -2.52 -29.37 -18.31
N ARG A 312 -1.45 -30.15 -18.54
CA ARG A 312 -1.12 -31.30 -17.69
C ARG A 312 -0.88 -30.86 -16.24
N PHE A 313 -0.12 -29.79 -16.03
CA PHE A 313 0.10 -29.26 -14.68
C PHE A 313 -1.22 -28.80 -14.03
N VAL A 314 -2.07 -28.07 -14.76
CA VAL A 314 -3.40 -27.64 -14.27
C VAL A 314 -4.24 -28.83 -13.80
N ASP A 315 -4.24 -29.93 -14.54
CA ASP A 315 -4.92 -31.17 -14.17
C ASP A 315 -4.27 -31.86 -12.94
N VAL A 316 -2.95 -32.03 -12.95
CA VAL A 316 -2.19 -32.63 -11.84
C VAL A 316 -2.39 -31.85 -10.54
N ALA A 317 -2.41 -30.53 -10.61
CA ALA A 317 -2.62 -29.61 -9.49
C ALA A 317 -4.10 -29.45 -9.09
N ALA A 318 -5.03 -30.01 -9.87
CA ALA A 318 -6.49 -29.86 -9.69
C ALA A 318 -6.93 -28.39 -9.64
N LEU A 319 -6.35 -27.56 -10.51
CA LEU A 319 -6.74 -26.16 -10.70
C LEU A 319 -7.98 -26.08 -11.60
N ASN A 320 -8.83 -25.08 -11.39
CA ASN A 320 -10.12 -24.96 -12.08
C ASN A 320 -10.27 -23.65 -12.89
N ALA A 321 -9.25 -22.80 -12.85
CA ALA A 321 -9.15 -21.58 -13.63
C ALA A 321 -7.73 -21.36 -14.14
N LEU A 322 -7.61 -20.88 -15.37
CA LEU A 322 -6.36 -20.53 -16.02
C LEU A 322 -6.45 -19.09 -16.51
N ALA A 323 -5.50 -18.27 -16.07
CA ALA A 323 -5.33 -16.89 -16.50
C ALA A 323 -4.05 -16.75 -17.32
N THR A 324 -4.18 -16.16 -18.51
CA THR A 324 -3.10 -16.12 -19.49
C THR A 324 -2.85 -14.67 -19.92
N PRO A 325 -1.91 -13.97 -19.26
CA PRO A 325 -1.55 -12.62 -19.67
C PRO A 325 -0.94 -12.63 -21.07
N ILE A 326 -1.44 -11.70 -21.88
CA ILE A 326 -1.08 -11.51 -23.27
C ILE A 326 0.13 -10.59 -23.35
N PRO A 327 1.23 -11.01 -24.01
CA PRO A 327 2.35 -10.13 -24.27
C PRO A 327 1.95 -8.93 -25.12
N GLU A 328 2.56 -7.77 -24.86
CA GLU A 328 2.28 -6.53 -25.58
C GLU A 328 2.45 -6.66 -27.10
N ALA A 329 3.55 -7.28 -27.56
CA ALA A 329 3.78 -7.54 -28.99
C ALA A 329 2.67 -8.37 -29.66
N ALA A 330 1.96 -9.17 -28.87
CA ALA A 330 0.86 -10.01 -29.34
C ALA A 330 -0.47 -9.22 -29.44
N LEU A 331 -0.58 -8.06 -28.80
CA LEU A 331 -1.70 -7.14 -28.98
C LEU A 331 -1.64 -6.44 -30.34
N THR A 332 -0.43 -6.25 -30.89
CA THR A 332 -0.19 -5.59 -32.19
C THR A 332 -0.12 -6.60 -33.35
N ASP A 333 0.46 -7.79 -33.15
CA ASP A 333 0.40 -8.89 -34.13
C ASP A 333 -0.93 -9.64 -34.04
N THR A 334 -1.81 -9.37 -35.01
CA THR A 334 -3.16 -9.92 -34.99
C THR A 334 -3.29 -11.35 -35.55
N ILE A 335 -2.34 -11.88 -36.33
CA ILE A 335 -2.56 -13.16 -37.02
C ILE A 335 -2.02 -14.34 -36.20
N THR A 336 -0.74 -14.30 -35.83
CA THR A 336 -0.09 -15.38 -35.06
C THR A 336 -0.75 -15.53 -33.70
N THR A 337 -1.03 -14.40 -33.06
CA THR A 337 -1.62 -14.34 -31.73
C THR A 337 -3.07 -14.83 -31.72
N ARG A 338 -3.89 -14.41 -32.69
CA ARG A 338 -5.28 -14.91 -32.79
C ARG A 338 -5.32 -16.41 -33.02
N THR A 339 -4.38 -16.94 -33.80
CA THR A 339 -4.27 -18.39 -34.04
C THR A 339 -3.91 -19.14 -32.76
N LEU A 340 -2.95 -18.63 -31.99
CA LEU A 340 -2.54 -19.19 -30.69
C LEU A 340 -3.70 -19.24 -29.70
N TRP A 341 -4.46 -18.14 -29.59
CA TRP A 341 -5.60 -18.06 -28.68
C TRP A 341 -6.78 -18.89 -29.12
N LYS A 342 -7.03 -18.97 -30.43
CA LYS A 342 -8.03 -19.88 -30.97
C LYS A 342 -7.69 -21.32 -30.60
N LEU A 343 -6.45 -21.75 -30.82
CA LEU A 343 -6.00 -23.09 -30.43
C LEU A 343 -6.13 -23.33 -28.92
N THR A 344 -5.76 -22.33 -28.11
CA THR A 344 -5.89 -22.39 -26.64
C THR A 344 -7.35 -22.57 -26.24
N GLY A 345 -8.25 -21.78 -26.82
CA GLY A 345 -9.69 -21.90 -26.62
C GLY A 345 -10.20 -23.28 -27.01
N GLU A 346 -9.85 -23.78 -28.20
CA GLU A 346 -10.23 -25.11 -28.70
C GLU A 346 -9.74 -26.25 -27.77
N ARG A 347 -8.51 -26.17 -27.27
CA ARG A 347 -8.00 -27.17 -26.31
C ARG A 347 -8.73 -27.11 -24.98
N LEU A 348 -9.04 -25.91 -24.48
CA LEU A 348 -9.77 -25.73 -23.24
C LEU A 348 -11.24 -26.16 -23.34
N GLN A 349 -11.85 -26.17 -24.54
CA GLN A 349 -13.21 -26.69 -24.75
C GLN A 349 -13.38 -28.16 -24.32
N ALA A 350 -12.32 -28.96 -24.43
CA ALA A 350 -12.32 -30.35 -24.00
C ALA A 350 -12.17 -30.52 -22.48
N THR A 351 -12.05 -29.43 -21.74
CA THR A 351 -11.79 -29.41 -20.30
C THR A 351 -12.90 -28.68 -19.55
N SER A 352 -12.89 -28.77 -18.21
CA SER A 352 -13.76 -27.97 -17.34
C SER A 352 -13.09 -26.69 -16.82
N ILE A 353 -11.90 -26.35 -17.36
CA ILE A 353 -11.08 -25.23 -16.92
C ILE A 353 -11.72 -23.92 -17.41
N ARG A 354 -11.85 -22.97 -16.49
CA ARG A 354 -12.32 -21.62 -16.79
C ARG A 354 -11.19 -20.75 -17.30
N TRP A 355 -11.34 -20.17 -18.47
CA TRP A 355 -10.29 -19.35 -19.06
C TRP A 355 -10.52 -17.86 -18.80
N PHE A 356 -9.44 -17.17 -18.40
CA PHE A 356 -9.35 -15.72 -18.23
C PHE A 356 -8.19 -15.18 -19.07
N PRO A 357 -8.40 -14.88 -20.37
CA PRO A 357 -7.41 -14.12 -21.12
C PRO A 357 -7.17 -12.77 -20.43
N GLY A 358 -5.90 -12.41 -20.25
CA GLY A 358 -5.51 -11.23 -19.49
C GLY A 358 -4.59 -10.31 -20.25
N VAL A 359 -4.45 -9.07 -19.78
CA VAL A 359 -3.51 -8.08 -20.34
C VAL A 359 -2.88 -7.27 -19.21
N ALA A 360 -1.62 -6.85 -19.39
CA ALA A 360 -0.98 -5.89 -18.50
C ALA A 360 -1.54 -4.48 -18.75
N LEU A 361 -1.91 -3.77 -17.69
CA LEU A 361 -2.45 -2.41 -17.79
C LEU A 361 -1.51 -1.47 -18.55
N ALA A 362 -0.20 -1.53 -18.30
CA ALA A 362 0.80 -0.74 -19.01
C ALA A 362 0.99 -1.12 -20.49
N ALA A 363 0.61 -2.35 -20.88
CA ALA A 363 0.69 -2.81 -22.27
C ALA A 363 -0.49 -2.30 -23.13
N ILE A 364 -1.48 -1.64 -22.52
CA ILE A 364 -2.62 -1.06 -23.24
C ILE A 364 -2.17 0.26 -23.84
N ALA A 365 -1.84 0.23 -25.13
CA ALA A 365 -1.45 1.43 -25.86
C ALA A 365 -2.56 2.50 -25.89
N SER A 366 -2.13 3.75 -25.95
CA SER A 366 -2.97 4.93 -26.12
C SER A 366 -2.35 5.83 -27.18
N GLU A 367 -3.17 6.39 -28.06
CA GLU A 367 -2.78 7.53 -28.92
C GLU A 367 -2.98 8.88 -28.19
N GLY A 368 -3.47 8.83 -26.95
CA GLY A 368 -3.68 9.99 -26.09
C GLY A 368 -2.41 10.45 -25.38
N ALA A 369 -2.59 11.36 -24.42
CA ALA A 369 -1.48 11.87 -23.62
C ALA A 369 -0.98 10.82 -22.61
N ASP A 370 0.30 10.93 -22.27
CA ASP A 370 0.86 10.25 -21.10
C ASP A 370 0.40 10.93 -19.82
N GLU A 371 0.39 10.15 -18.76
CA GLU A 371 0.07 10.61 -17.42
C GLU A 371 1.17 11.54 -16.87
N VAL A 372 0.78 12.50 -16.04
CA VAL A 372 1.70 13.45 -15.41
C VAL A 372 1.62 13.33 -13.91
N ASP A 373 2.79 13.33 -13.27
CA ASP A 373 2.90 13.17 -11.85
C ASP A 373 2.73 14.49 -11.07
N ARG A 374 2.81 14.41 -9.74
CA ARG A 374 2.73 15.58 -8.86
C ARG A 374 3.82 16.64 -9.07
N HIS A 375 4.97 16.30 -9.67
CA HIS A 375 6.04 17.26 -9.95
C HIS A 375 5.93 17.86 -11.36
N GLY A 376 4.90 17.49 -12.14
CA GLY A 376 4.70 17.96 -13.51
C GLY A 376 5.51 17.21 -14.56
N GLU A 377 6.11 16.08 -14.21
CA GLU A 377 6.89 15.23 -15.09
C GLU A 377 6.05 14.09 -15.66
N ARG A 378 6.30 13.74 -16.93
CA ARG A 378 5.60 12.64 -17.59
C ARG A 378 5.97 11.30 -16.95
N THR A 379 5.00 10.39 -16.94
CA THR A 379 5.16 9.01 -16.49
C THR A 379 4.91 8.05 -17.65
N PRO A 380 5.50 6.84 -17.65
CA PRO A 380 5.44 5.92 -18.79
C PRO A 380 4.14 5.11 -18.84
N ILE A 381 3.00 5.77 -18.59
CA ILE A 381 1.67 5.17 -18.62
C ILE A 381 0.67 6.16 -19.23
N PRO A 382 -0.42 5.69 -19.89
CA PRO A 382 -1.44 6.58 -20.44
C PRO A 382 -2.16 7.39 -19.37
N CYS A 383 -2.54 8.62 -19.72
CA CYS A 383 -3.38 9.51 -18.91
C CYS A 383 -4.72 8.84 -18.59
N GLY A 384 -4.99 8.62 -17.30
CA GLY A 384 -6.01 7.66 -16.84
C GLY A 384 -7.44 8.01 -17.25
N LEU A 385 -7.77 9.29 -17.39
CA LEU A 385 -9.07 9.81 -17.85
C LEU A 385 -9.00 10.41 -19.26
N ASP A 386 -7.99 10.12 -20.06
CA ASP A 386 -8.01 10.47 -21.47
C ASP A 386 -9.08 9.67 -22.23
N SER A 387 -9.95 10.36 -22.96
CA SER A 387 -11.00 9.72 -23.76
C SER A 387 -10.44 8.79 -24.85
N LEU A 388 -9.23 9.05 -25.37
CA LEU A 388 -8.55 8.21 -26.35
C LEU A 388 -8.05 6.92 -25.72
N TYR A 389 -7.56 6.98 -24.48
CA TYR A 389 -7.15 5.77 -23.76
C TYR A 389 -8.34 4.82 -23.55
N TRP A 390 -9.49 5.35 -23.13
CA TRP A 390 -10.69 4.53 -22.93
C TRP A 390 -11.31 4.01 -24.23
N ARG A 391 -11.45 4.86 -25.25
CA ARG A 391 -12.13 4.51 -26.50
C ARG A 391 -11.24 3.73 -27.48
N GLY A 392 -9.94 4.05 -27.51
CA GLY A 392 -8.95 3.48 -28.42
C GLY A 392 -8.12 2.35 -27.80
N GLY A 393 -7.85 2.39 -26.50
CA GLY A 393 -7.06 1.36 -25.80
C GLY A 393 -7.91 0.32 -25.07
N LEU A 394 -8.50 0.70 -23.92
CA LEU A 394 -9.20 -0.22 -23.02
C LEU A 394 -10.38 -0.92 -23.71
N ARG A 395 -11.32 -0.17 -24.29
CA ARG A 395 -12.55 -0.75 -24.85
C ARG A 395 -12.27 -1.75 -26.00
N PRO A 396 -11.42 -1.46 -27.00
CA PRO A 396 -11.10 -2.42 -28.05
C PRO A 396 -10.42 -3.68 -27.54
N ILE A 397 -9.48 -3.56 -26.58
CA ILE A 397 -8.81 -4.72 -25.99
C ILE A 397 -9.81 -5.62 -25.27
N TYR A 398 -10.61 -5.08 -24.35
CA TYR A 398 -11.61 -5.89 -23.64
C TYR A 398 -12.58 -6.59 -24.61
N ARG A 399 -12.99 -5.91 -25.68
CA ARG A 399 -13.83 -6.51 -26.75
C ARG A 399 -13.13 -7.62 -27.51
N ALA A 400 -11.82 -7.48 -27.77
CA ALA A 400 -11.04 -8.52 -28.42
C ALA A 400 -10.94 -9.75 -27.50
N LEU A 401 -10.64 -9.56 -26.22
CA LEU A 401 -10.48 -10.63 -25.23
C LEU A 401 -11.75 -11.47 -25.05
N ILE A 402 -12.92 -10.83 -24.97
CA ILE A 402 -14.20 -11.58 -24.83
C ILE A 402 -14.58 -12.39 -26.08
N ARG A 403 -14.02 -12.04 -27.25
CA ARG A 403 -14.29 -12.69 -28.54
C ARG A 403 -13.33 -13.85 -28.84
N LEU A 404 -12.30 -14.06 -28.01
CA LEU A 404 -11.28 -15.10 -28.26
C LEU A 404 -11.83 -16.54 -28.22
N GLY A 405 -12.97 -16.77 -27.57
CA GLY A 405 -13.57 -18.09 -27.40
C GLY A 405 -14.15 -18.68 -28.69
N GLY A 406 -14.14 -17.92 -29.79
CA GLY A 406 -14.63 -18.36 -31.08
C GLY A 406 -16.10 -18.82 -31.01
N ILE A 407 -16.36 -20.04 -31.48
CA ILE A 407 -17.71 -20.62 -31.66
C ILE A 407 -18.35 -21.03 -30.31
N LYS A 408 -17.56 -21.28 -29.26
CA LYS A 408 -18.06 -21.65 -27.92
C LYS A 408 -17.69 -20.59 -26.88
N PRO A 409 -18.52 -19.54 -26.74
CA PRO A 409 -18.27 -18.46 -25.80
C PRO A 409 -18.10 -18.94 -24.34
N GLU A 410 -18.72 -20.06 -23.95
CA GLU A 410 -18.69 -20.62 -22.60
C GLU A 410 -17.30 -20.96 -22.02
N VAL A 411 -16.26 -21.11 -22.85
CA VAL A 411 -14.87 -21.38 -22.39
C VAL A 411 -14.28 -20.18 -21.64
N ILE A 412 -14.63 -18.97 -22.08
CA ILE A 412 -14.17 -17.73 -21.45
C ILE A 412 -15.07 -17.44 -20.26
N ALA A 413 -14.55 -17.62 -19.06
CA ALA A 413 -15.28 -17.28 -17.84
C ALA A 413 -15.20 -15.78 -17.53
N GLY A 414 -14.17 -15.10 -18.02
CA GLY A 414 -13.96 -13.68 -17.78
C GLY A 414 -12.74 -13.10 -18.49
N VAL A 415 -12.43 -11.85 -18.19
CA VAL A 415 -11.22 -11.16 -18.66
C VAL A 415 -10.39 -10.75 -17.46
N ALA A 416 -9.07 -10.87 -17.56
CA ALA A 416 -8.12 -10.49 -16.52
C ALA A 416 -7.40 -9.17 -16.86
N LEU A 417 -7.11 -8.35 -15.85
CA LEU A 417 -6.25 -7.18 -15.97
C LEU A 417 -5.15 -7.27 -14.91
N ASP A 418 -3.90 -7.16 -15.35
CA ASP A 418 -2.74 -7.10 -14.45
C ASP A 418 -2.41 -5.66 -14.10
N LEU A 419 -2.72 -5.30 -12.85
CA LEU A 419 -2.61 -3.95 -12.31
C LEU A 419 -1.17 -3.60 -11.93
N ASP A 420 -0.35 -4.60 -11.57
CA ASP A 420 1.03 -4.38 -11.07
C ASP A 420 1.88 -3.58 -12.04
N SER A 421 1.64 -3.77 -13.34
CA SER A 421 2.36 -3.10 -14.42
C SER A 421 2.26 -1.56 -14.39
N ALA A 422 1.23 -0.98 -13.75
CA ALA A 422 1.00 0.48 -13.76
C ALA A 422 0.60 1.07 -12.39
N MET A 423 0.20 0.26 -11.41
CA MET A 423 -0.33 0.70 -10.12
C MET A 423 0.60 1.68 -9.37
N THR A 424 1.91 1.43 -9.40
CA THR A 424 2.92 2.28 -8.77
C THR A 424 3.03 3.65 -9.41
N HIS A 425 2.78 3.76 -10.72
CA HIS A 425 2.79 5.03 -11.44
C HIS A 425 1.56 5.88 -11.08
N PHE A 426 0.36 5.29 -11.11
CA PHE A 426 -0.88 6.00 -10.78
C PHE A 426 -0.94 6.52 -9.34
N ARG A 427 -0.22 5.89 -8.40
CA ARG A 427 -0.16 6.32 -7.00
C ARG A 427 0.36 7.76 -6.82
N GLY A 428 1.29 8.20 -7.67
CA GLY A 428 1.93 9.52 -7.60
C GLY A 428 1.53 10.49 -8.71
N SER A 429 0.50 10.15 -9.49
CA SER A 429 0.10 10.88 -10.68
C SER A 429 -1.39 11.20 -10.74
N GLY A 430 -1.89 11.62 -11.90
CA GLY A 430 -3.25 12.12 -12.10
C GLY A 430 -3.28 13.61 -12.34
N PHE A 431 -2.22 14.18 -12.94
CA PHE A 431 -2.10 15.62 -13.24
C PHE A 431 -1.96 15.90 -14.73
N CYS A 432 -2.11 14.89 -15.61
CA CYS A 432 -2.28 15.15 -17.03
C CYS A 432 -3.55 15.98 -17.27
N ASP A 433 -3.68 16.62 -18.43
CA ASP A 433 -4.76 17.57 -18.67
C ASP A 433 -6.17 16.97 -18.56
N ALA A 434 -6.37 15.71 -18.97
CA ALA A 434 -7.68 15.08 -18.89
C ALA A 434 -8.07 14.81 -17.43
N ASP A 435 -7.12 14.28 -16.65
CA ASP A 435 -7.31 13.97 -15.23
C ASP A 435 -7.51 15.25 -14.43
N TYR A 436 -6.67 16.25 -14.66
CA TYR A 436 -6.74 17.53 -13.97
C TYR A 436 -8.07 18.23 -14.16
N ARG A 437 -8.60 18.25 -15.39
CA ARG A 437 -9.95 18.80 -15.63
C ARG A 437 -11.04 18.00 -14.90
N ALA A 438 -10.96 16.67 -14.90
CA ALA A 438 -11.93 15.82 -14.21
C ALA A 438 -11.89 16.01 -12.69
N GLY A 439 -10.70 16.05 -12.10
CA GLY A 439 -10.52 16.29 -10.68
C GLY A 439 -10.95 17.70 -10.25
N LEU A 440 -10.66 18.73 -11.05
CA LEU A 440 -11.14 20.10 -10.79
C LEU A 440 -12.68 20.19 -10.80
N ALA A 441 -13.34 19.48 -11.72
CA ALA A 441 -14.80 19.45 -11.80
C ALA A 441 -15.46 18.92 -10.52
N ALA A 442 -14.79 18.01 -9.79
CA ALA A 442 -15.28 17.46 -8.52
C ALA A 442 -15.14 18.41 -7.33
N LEU A 443 -14.42 19.53 -7.47
CA LEU A 443 -14.19 20.47 -6.36
C LEU A 443 -15.39 21.39 -6.09
N GLY A 444 -16.33 21.51 -7.04
CA GLY A 444 -17.52 22.37 -6.90
C GLY A 444 -17.19 23.86 -6.86
N LEU A 445 -16.13 24.27 -7.57
CA LEU A 445 -15.67 25.66 -7.64
C LEU A 445 -16.49 26.47 -8.64
N ASP A 446 -16.44 27.80 -8.53
CA ASP A 446 -17.05 28.67 -9.52
C ASP A 446 -16.34 28.58 -10.89
N PRO A 447 -17.02 28.92 -12.00
CA PRO A 447 -16.45 28.77 -13.33
C PRO A 447 -15.17 29.57 -13.58
N ALA A 448 -15.03 30.77 -13.00
CA ALA A 448 -13.86 31.61 -13.22
C ALA A 448 -12.62 31.04 -12.51
N GLU A 449 -12.80 30.52 -11.30
CA GLU A 449 -11.76 29.81 -10.57
C GLU A 449 -11.36 28.51 -11.27
N LEU A 450 -12.33 27.75 -11.82
CA LEU A 450 -12.04 26.55 -12.62
C LEU A 450 -11.22 26.89 -13.87
N GLU A 451 -11.56 27.95 -14.59
CA GLU A 451 -10.82 28.39 -15.78
C GLU A 451 -9.38 28.80 -15.42
N ARG A 452 -9.23 29.61 -14.35
CA ARG A 452 -7.93 30.05 -13.85
C ARG A 452 -7.05 28.87 -13.43
N LEU A 453 -7.60 27.89 -12.73
CA LEU A 453 -6.88 26.69 -12.30
C LEU A 453 -6.58 25.78 -13.48
N GLY A 454 -7.50 25.63 -14.43
CA GLY A 454 -7.36 24.80 -15.63
C GLY A 454 -6.22 25.26 -16.54
N ALA A 455 -5.89 26.56 -16.52
CA ALA A 455 -4.78 27.14 -17.28
C ALA A 455 -3.39 26.90 -16.64
N LEU A 456 -3.32 26.31 -15.44
CA LEU A 456 -2.04 26.12 -14.75
C LEU A 456 -1.15 25.09 -15.48
N PRO A 457 0.17 25.37 -15.59
CA PRO A 457 1.13 24.40 -16.10
C PRO A 457 1.24 23.22 -15.12
N ALA A 458 1.56 22.04 -15.64
CA ALA A 458 1.54 20.81 -14.85
C ALA A 458 2.41 20.87 -13.58
N ALA A 459 3.58 21.50 -13.67
CA ALA A 459 4.55 21.63 -12.58
C ALA A 459 4.03 22.35 -11.33
N VAL A 460 2.93 23.12 -11.41
CA VAL A 460 2.39 23.85 -10.24
C VAL A 460 1.01 23.34 -9.81
N ARG A 461 0.43 22.36 -10.51
CA ARG A 461 -0.93 21.86 -10.23
C ARG A 461 -1.02 21.24 -8.85
N TYR A 462 -0.08 20.37 -8.51
CA TYR A 462 -0.05 19.67 -7.23
C TYR A 462 0.04 20.65 -6.05
N ASP A 463 1.09 21.47 -6.01
CA ASP A 463 1.33 22.44 -4.92
C ASP A 463 0.14 23.40 -4.77
N THR A 464 -0.45 23.84 -5.88
CA THR A 464 -1.66 24.70 -5.86
C THR A 464 -2.83 24.04 -5.12
N LEU A 465 -3.05 22.74 -5.34
CA LEU A 465 -4.12 21.97 -4.68
C LEU A 465 -3.74 21.57 -3.25
N LEU A 466 -2.46 21.28 -2.99
CA LEU A 466 -1.91 20.95 -1.68
C LEU A 466 -2.12 22.12 -0.70
N GLU A 467 -1.67 23.31 -1.08
CA GLU A 467 -1.76 24.54 -0.27
C GLU A 467 -3.21 24.95 0.03
N ARG A 468 -4.14 24.60 -0.86
CA ARG A 468 -5.58 24.85 -0.67
C ARG A 468 -6.29 23.73 0.10
N GLY A 469 -5.62 22.61 0.36
CA GLY A 469 -6.19 21.42 0.99
C GLY A 469 -7.24 20.72 0.11
N TRP A 470 -7.14 20.83 -1.22
CA TRP A 470 -8.14 20.29 -2.15
C TRP A 470 -7.82 18.90 -2.69
N LEU A 471 -6.59 18.42 -2.50
CA LEU A 471 -6.13 17.13 -3.01
C LEU A 471 -7.04 15.95 -2.62
N SER A 472 -7.61 15.92 -1.41
CA SER A 472 -8.52 14.83 -1.01
C SER A 472 -9.77 14.75 -1.88
N ARG A 473 -10.42 15.89 -2.17
CA ARG A 473 -11.61 15.93 -3.02
C ARG A 473 -11.24 15.72 -4.48
N TYR A 474 -10.11 16.26 -4.90
CA TYR A 474 -9.57 16.09 -6.24
C TYR A 474 -9.37 14.61 -6.58
N PHE A 475 -8.61 13.86 -5.75
CA PHE A 475 -8.36 12.44 -5.98
C PHE A 475 -9.61 11.57 -5.84
N GLN A 476 -10.55 11.93 -4.96
CA GLN A 476 -11.87 11.28 -4.91
C GLN A 476 -12.61 11.48 -6.24
N GLY A 477 -12.58 12.69 -6.80
CA GLY A 477 -13.14 13.00 -8.11
C GLY A 477 -12.52 12.18 -9.25
N LEU A 478 -11.20 11.98 -9.23
CA LEU A 478 -10.54 11.10 -10.19
C LEU A 478 -11.03 9.65 -10.08
N GLU A 479 -11.08 9.11 -8.86
CA GLU A 479 -11.57 7.75 -8.59
C GLU A 479 -13.04 7.58 -9.06
N ASP A 480 -13.89 8.59 -8.81
CA ASP A 480 -15.29 8.65 -9.23
C ASP A 480 -15.43 8.64 -10.75
N ALA A 481 -14.68 9.49 -11.45
CA ALA A 481 -14.68 9.55 -12.91
C ALA A 481 -14.19 8.24 -13.55
N VAL A 482 -13.18 7.57 -12.97
CA VAL A 482 -12.71 6.25 -13.45
C VAL A 482 -13.79 5.19 -13.23
N ALA A 483 -14.44 5.18 -12.06
CA ALA A 483 -15.49 4.23 -11.74
C ALA A 483 -16.68 4.34 -12.69
N GLU A 484 -17.08 5.56 -13.06
CA GLU A 484 -18.13 5.78 -14.05
C GLU A 484 -17.78 5.21 -15.44
N ARG A 485 -16.54 5.42 -15.89
CA ARG A 485 -16.07 4.88 -17.18
C ARG A 485 -15.94 3.36 -17.17
N ALA A 486 -15.43 2.80 -16.08
CA ALA A 486 -15.36 1.36 -15.86
C ALA A 486 -16.76 0.72 -15.81
N LEU A 487 -17.72 1.37 -15.13
CA LEU A 487 -19.12 0.95 -15.10
C LEU A 487 -19.74 0.93 -16.50
N ALA A 488 -19.52 1.97 -17.30
CA ALA A 488 -20.02 2.05 -18.66
C ALA A 488 -19.43 0.94 -19.56
N LEU A 489 -18.11 0.71 -19.47
CA LEU A 489 -17.44 -0.36 -20.18
C LEU A 489 -17.94 -1.74 -19.75
N ARG A 490 -18.07 -1.99 -18.45
CA ARG A 490 -18.67 -3.23 -17.94
C ARG A 490 -20.06 -3.46 -18.48
N GLY A 491 -20.92 -2.44 -18.41
CA GLY A 491 -22.31 -2.54 -18.88
C GLY A 491 -22.39 -2.89 -20.36
N GLU A 492 -21.49 -2.33 -21.17
CA GLU A 492 -21.36 -2.70 -22.57
C GLU A 492 -20.91 -4.16 -22.76
N LEU A 493 -19.87 -4.60 -22.06
CA LEU A 493 -19.34 -5.97 -22.19
C LEU A 493 -20.36 -7.02 -21.71
N ARG A 494 -21.10 -6.73 -20.65
CA ARG A 494 -22.15 -7.62 -20.13
C ARG A 494 -23.38 -7.70 -21.03
N ARG A 495 -23.69 -6.65 -21.80
CA ARG A 495 -24.71 -6.74 -22.87
C ARG A 495 -24.31 -7.73 -23.95
N LEU A 496 -23.01 -7.88 -24.23
CA LEU A 496 -22.50 -8.89 -25.15
C LEU A 496 -22.46 -10.29 -24.50
N ARG A 497 -22.13 -10.35 -23.21
CA ARG A 497 -21.90 -11.58 -22.44
C ARG A 497 -22.41 -11.42 -21.00
N PRO A 498 -23.67 -11.77 -20.69
CA PRO A 498 -24.28 -11.48 -19.37
C PRO A 498 -23.55 -12.07 -18.16
N ASP A 499 -22.99 -13.27 -18.33
CA ASP A 499 -22.26 -14.03 -17.30
C ASP A 499 -20.76 -13.70 -17.21
N LEU A 500 -20.28 -12.76 -18.03
CA LEU A 500 -18.86 -12.37 -18.06
C LEU A 500 -18.40 -11.86 -16.69
N ARG A 501 -17.28 -12.41 -16.22
CA ARG A 501 -16.61 -11.97 -15.00
C ARG A 501 -15.35 -11.16 -15.31
N PHE A 502 -14.90 -10.40 -14.33
CA PHE A 502 -13.69 -9.58 -14.44
C PHE A 502 -12.74 -9.98 -13.32
N ALA A 503 -11.49 -10.23 -13.67
CA ALA A 503 -10.44 -10.61 -12.76
C ALA A 503 -9.33 -9.54 -12.75
N PHE A 504 -8.75 -9.31 -11.59
CA PHE A 504 -7.67 -8.35 -11.40
C PHE A 504 -6.54 -9.04 -10.66
N HIS A 505 -5.34 -8.96 -11.22
CA HIS A 505 -4.12 -9.48 -10.64
C HIS A 505 -3.29 -8.32 -10.07
N ALA A 506 -2.83 -8.46 -8.83
CA ALA A 506 -1.93 -7.51 -8.18
C ALA A 506 -1.08 -8.20 -7.10
N SER A 507 0.15 -7.73 -6.90
CA SER A 507 1.04 -8.22 -5.85
C SER A 507 0.66 -7.59 -4.50
N ASP A 508 0.39 -6.29 -4.51
CA ASP A 508 -0.09 -5.53 -3.35
C ASP A 508 -1.59 -5.23 -3.47
N ALA A 509 -2.24 -4.90 -2.35
CA ALA A 509 -3.62 -4.44 -2.36
C ALA A 509 -3.78 -3.15 -3.21
N PRO A 510 -4.63 -3.14 -4.25
CA PRO A 510 -4.88 -1.94 -5.04
C PRO A 510 -5.37 -0.76 -4.18
N ALA A 511 -4.71 0.39 -4.35
CA ALA A 511 -4.83 1.52 -3.43
C ALA A 511 -4.65 2.90 -4.10
N ASP A 512 -4.27 2.95 -5.38
CA ASP A 512 -4.26 4.17 -6.17
C ASP A 512 -5.66 4.50 -6.72
N TRP A 513 -5.87 5.77 -7.05
CA TRP A 513 -7.17 6.29 -7.50
C TRP A 513 -7.68 5.61 -8.78
N PHE A 514 -6.78 5.21 -9.70
CA PHE A 514 -7.16 4.59 -10.95
C PHE A 514 -7.61 3.15 -10.71
N SER A 515 -6.79 2.33 -10.06
CA SER A 515 -7.14 0.94 -9.77
C SER A 515 -8.39 0.84 -8.91
N LEU A 516 -8.52 1.66 -7.86
CA LEU A 516 -9.73 1.68 -7.02
C LEU A 516 -10.98 2.02 -7.83
N GLY A 517 -10.90 3.04 -8.70
CA GLY A 517 -11.98 3.40 -9.60
C GLY A 517 -12.35 2.25 -10.54
N VAL A 518 -11.37 1.58 -11.14
CA VAL A 518 -11.57 0.43 -12.02
C VAL A 518 -12.26 -0.71 -11.26
N LEU A 519 -11.75 -1.11 -10.11
CA LEU A 519 -12.34 -2.19 -9.30
C LEU A 519 -13.79 -1.86 -8.92
N ARG A 520 -14.06 -0.61 -8.52
CA ARG A 520 -15.42 -0.16 -8.16
C ARG A 520 -16.37 -0.24 -9.35
N GLY A 521 -16.00 0.34 -10.50
CA GLY A 521 -16.85 0.35 -11.69
C GLY A 521 -17.09 -1.05 -12.29
N PHE A 522 -16.12 -1.96 -12.18
CA PHE A 522 -16.27 -3.34 -12.65
C PHE A 522 -17.06 -4.23 -11.67
N SER A 523 -17.20 -3.86 -10.40
CA SER A 523 -17.82 -4.69 -9.35
C SER A 523 -19.28 -4.33 -9.03
N SER A 524 -20.05 -5.32 -8.59
CA SER A 524 -21.40 -5.15 -8.05
C SER A 524 -21.73 -6.32 -7.12
N PRO A 525 -22.75 -6.21 -6.24
CA PRO A 525 -23.15 -7.32 -5.37
C PRO A 525 -23.46 -8.63 -6.11
N ASP A 526 -24.14 -8.53 -7.26
CA ASP A 526 -24.54 -9.69 -8.09
C ASP A 526 -23.42 -10.20 -9.00
N ALA A 527 -22.47 -9.33 -9.32
CA ALA A 527 -21.32 -9.64 -10.14
C ALA A 527 -20.04 -9.11 -9.48
N PRO A 528 -19.56 -9.79 -8.42
CA PRO A 528 -18.27 -9.44 -7.83
C PRO A 528 -17.15 -9.70 -8.82
N ILE A 529 -16.08 -8.91 -8.69
CA ILE A 529 -14.83 -9.15 -9.39
C ILE A 529 -14.05 -10.28 -8.71
N PHE A 530 -13.17 -10.93 -9.46
CA PHE A 530 -12.15 -11.80 -8.87
C PHE A 530 -10.89 -10.98 -8.62
N LEU A 531 -10.37 -11.01 -7.40
CA LEU A 531 -9.18 -10.26 -7.03
C LEU A 531 -8.09 -11.24 -6.61
N TRP A 532 -7.05 -11.37 -7.42
CA TRP A 532 -5.92 -12.26 -7.15
C TRP A 532 -4.78 -11.42 -6.60
N VAL A 533 -4.62 -11.44 -5.27
CA VAL A 533 -3.66 -10.61 -4.55
C VAL A 533 -2.61 -11.48 -3.88
N ARG A 534 -1.33 -11.13 -4.02
CA ARG A 534 -0.23 -11.91 -3.42
C ARG A 534 -0.11 -11.67 -1.92
N GLN A 535 -0.08 -10.42 -1.50
CA GLN A 535 -0.09 -10.06 -0.08
C GLN A 535 -1.26 -10.77 0.61
N GLU A 536 -1.05 -11.31 1.81
CA GLU A 536 -2.13 -11.87 2.64
C GLU A 536 -3.23 -10.82 2.80
N ALA A 537 -4.20 -10.85 1.90
CA ALA A 537 -5.27 -9.88 1.86
C ALA A 537 -6.12 -10.16 3.09
N ARG A 538 -5.93 -9.35 4.12
CA ARG A 538 -6.62 -9.55 5.39
C ARG A 538 -8.13 -9.69 5.13
N PRO A 539 -8.87 -10.47 5.93
CA PRO A 539 -10.33 -10.40 5.95
C PRO A 539 -10.87 -8.95 6.02
N THR A 540 -10.07 -8.05 6.59
CA THR A 540 -10.33 -6.61 6.66
C THR A 540 -10.28 -5.91 5.30
N LEU A 541 -9.40 -6.29 4.37
CA LEU A 541 -9.25 -5.63 3.06
C LEU A 541 -10.57 -5.66 2.26
N LEU A 542 -11.19 -6.84 2.12
CA LEU A 542 -12.47 -6.97 1.42
C LEU A 542 -13.61 -6.23 2.13
N ARG A 543 -13.53 -6.07 3.45
CA ARG A 543 -14.49 -5.25 4.20
C ARG A 543 -14.30 -3.78 3.88
N HIS A 544 -13.06 -3.28 3.86
CA HIS A 544 -12.79 -1.89 3.51
C HIS A 544 -13.13 -1.57 2.06
N TYR A 545 -12.81 -2.45 1.12
CA TYR A 545 -13.29 -2.36 -0.26
C TYR A 545 -14.81 -2.26 -0.35
N ARG A 546 -15.55 -3.07 0.42
CA ARG A 546 -17.01 -2.95 0.47
C ARG A 546 -17.49 -1.59 0.97
N THR A 547 -16.83 -0.99 1.97
CA THR A 547 -17.17 0.39 2.39
C THR A 547 -16.95 1.44 1.31
N ARG A 548 -16.15 1.12 0.28
CA ARG A 548 -15.93 1.93 -0.92
C ARG A 548 -16.76 1.48 -2.13
N GLY A 549 -17.73 0.57 -1.95
CA GLY A 549 -18.55 0.05 -3.04
C GLY A 549 -17.82 -0.92 -3.98
N ILE A 550 -16.70 -1.50 -3.54
CA ILE A 550 -15.95 -2.52 -4.28
C ILE A 550 -16.35 -3.91 -3.76
N PHE A 551 -16.92 -4.73 -4.65
CA PHE A 551 -17.39 -6.09 -4.34
C PHE A 551 -16.47 -7.13 -4.99
N ALA A 552 -15.67 -7.83 -4.19
CA ALA A 552 -14.66 -8.76 -4.70
C ALA A 552 -14.69 -10.12 -4.00
N LEU A 553 -14.35 -11.16 -4.75
CA LEU A 553 -13.97 -12.47 -4.24
C LEU A 553 -12.46 -12.62 -4.42
N SER A 554 -11.73 -12.68 -3.31
CA SER A 554 -10.27 -12.73 -3.35
C SER A 554 -9.73 -14.16 -3.48
N ALA A 555 -8.65 -14.35 -4.23
CA ALA A 555 -7.72 -15.46 -4.06
C ALA A 555 -6.41 -14.95 -3.47
N VAL A 556 -5.86 -15.68 -2.50
CA VAL A 556 -4.52 -15.40 -1.94
C VAL A 556 -3.44 -16.03 -2.80
N GLY A 557 -2.33 -15.33 -3.01
CA GLY A 557 -1.18 -15.85 -3.75
C GLY A 557 -0.40 -16.84 -2.90
N LEU A 558 -0.10 -18.01 -3.45
CA LEU A 558 0.82 -18.94 -2.81
C LEU A 558 2.17 -18.86 -3.50
N GLU A 559 3.22 -18.66 -2.72
CA GLU A 559 4.60 -18.75 -3.21
C GLU A 559 5.09 -20.19 -3.08
N PRO A 560 5.36 -20.88 -4.20
CA PRO A 560 5.64 -22.30 -4.20
C PRO A 560 7.09 -22.65 -3.79
N GLU A 561 7.64 -21.98 -2.78
CA GLU A 561 8.95 -22.29 -2.22
C GLU A 561 8.86 -23.33 -1.10
N ARG A 562 9.96 -24.07 -0.87
CA ARG A 562 9.96 -25.20 0.09
C ARG A 562 9.73 -24.78 1.55
N ALA A 563 10.06 -23.54 1.92
CA ALA A 563 9.88 -23.05 3.29
C ALA A 563 8.39 -22.88 3.63
N THR A 564 7.59 -22.37 2.69
CA THR A 564 6.17 -21.99 2.83
C THR A 564 5.23 -23.17 3.09
N PHE A 565 5.66 -24.40 2.83
CA PHE A 565 4.81 -25.60 2.94
C PHE A 565 5.16 -26.51 4.12
N GLY A 566 5.72 -25.94 5.20
CA GLY A 566 5.91 -26.66 6.46
C GLY A 566 4.57 -27.12 7.08
N PRO A 567 4.52 -28.23 7.85
CA PRO A 567 3.25 -28.79 8.37
C PRO A 567 2.40 -27.82 9.19
N ALA A 568 3.02 -26.93 9.96
CA ALA A 568 2.33 -25.94 10.80
C ALA A 568 1.76 -24.77 9.98
N GLU A 569 2.47 -24.32 8.94
CA GLU A 569 2.05 -23.24 8.05
C GLU A 569 0.97 -23.71 7.07
N TRP A 570 1.06 -24.96 6.62
CA TRP A 570 0.15 -25.59 5.68
C TRP A 570 -1.33 -25.50 6.10
N SER A 571 -1.63 -25.81 7.37
CA SER A 571 -3.00 -25.78 7.88
C SER A 571 -3.54 -24.36 7.98
N ARG A 572 -2.70 -23.40 8.38
CA ARG A 572 -3.05 -21.98 8.47
C ARG A 572 -3.32 -21.40 7.08
N MET A 573 -2.44 -21.67 6.12
CA MET A 573 -2.60 -21.22 4.74
C MET A 573 -3.85 -21.79 4.10
N ARG A 574 -4.16 -23.06 4.36
CA ARG A 574 -5.40 -23.67 3.87
C ARG A 574 -6.64 -23.01 4.48
N TYR A 575 -6.62 -22.75 5.78
CA TYR A 575 -7.69 -22.02 6.46
C TYR A 575 -7.87 -20.64 5.83
N ALA A 576 -6.79 -19.86 5.66
CA ALA A 576 -6.85 -18.56 5.00
C ALA A 576 -7.42 -18.69 3.58
N ALA A 577 -6.86 -19.57 2.75
CA ALA A 577 -7.24 -19.70 1.34
C ALA A 577 -8.71 -20.06 1.11
N PHE A 578 -9.36 -20.86 1.98
CA PHE A 578 -10.73 -21.34 1.75
C PHE A 578 -11.77 -20.82 2.75
N THR A 579 -11.35 -20.19 3.85
CA THR A 579 -12.25 -19.64 4.87
C THR A 579 -12.23 -18.12 4.87
N GLU A 580 -11.05 -17.51 4.75
CA GLU A 580 -10.89 -16.05 4.72
C GLU A 580 -10.96 -15.51 3.29
N HIS A 581 -10.51 -16.33 2.33
CA HIS A 581 -10.53 -16.07 0.90
C HIS A 581 -11.47 -17.05 0.17
N ALA A 582 -11.79 -16.71 -1.07
CA ALA A 582 -12.56 -17.58 -1.95
C ALA A 582 -11.69 -18.65 -2.65
N GLY A 583 -10.40 -18.69 -2.36
CA GLY A 583 -9.45 -19.64 -2.95
C GLY A 583 -8.01 -19.12 -2.97
N PHE A 584 -7.20 -19.70 -3.86
CA PHE A 584 -5.80 -19.35 -4.03
C PHE A 584 -5.41 -19.22 -5.51
N TRP A 585 -4.30 -18.55 -5.76
CA TRP A 585 -3.68 -18.46 -7.07
C TRP A 585 -2.18 -18.75 -7.00
N LEU A 586 -1.62 -19.13 -8.15
CA LEU A 586 -0.22 -19.47 -8.33
C LEU A 586 0.39 -18.65 -9.45
N ASP A 587 1.62 -18.21 -9.24
CA ASP A 587 2.53 -17.70 -10.26
C ASP A 587 3.76 -18.62 -10.33
N GLY A 588 4.37 -18.75 -11.49
CA GLY A 588 5.65 -19.44 -11.65
C GLY A 588 5.62 -20.81 -12.35
N PRO A 589 6.75 -21.53 -12.36
CA PRO A 589 6.98 -22.65 -13.27
C PRO A 589 6.11 -23.87 -12.94
N ALA A 590 5.37 -24.32 -13.94
CA ALA A 590 4.54 -25.52 -13.90
C ALA A 590 5.40 -26.80 -13.88
N THR A 591 5.56 -27.40 -12.69
CA THR A 591 6.27 -28.68 -12.51
C THR A 591 5.37 -29.74 -11.88
N ASP A 592 5.54 -31.02 -12.26
CA ASP A 592 4.73 -32.13 -11.74
C ASP A 592 4.90 -32.34 -10.22
N SER A 593 6.07 -32.04 -9.68
CA SER A 593 6.33 -32.10 -8.23
C SER A 593 5.48 -31.06 -7.49
N LEU A 594 5.51 -29.82 -7.97
CA LEU A 594 4.68 -28.75 -7.42
C LEU A 594 3.19 -29.07 -7.56
N GLY A 595 2.75 -29.58 -8.72
CA GLY A 595 1.34 -29.92 -8.94
C GLY A 595 0.82 -30.94 -7.92
N ARG A 596 1.63 -31.95 -7.59
CA ARG A 596 1.28 -32.94 -6.54
C ARG A 596 1.24 -32.37 -5.13
N VAL A 597 2.01 -31.31 -4.84
CA VAL A 597 1.95 -30.58 -3.57
C VAL A 597 0.65 -29.77 -3.52
N ILE A 598 0.38 -28.97 -4.56
CA ILE A 598 -0.83 -28.14 -4.65
C ILE A 598 -2.12 -28.98 -4.59
N ARG A 599 -2.15 -30.14 -5.24
CA ARG A 599 -3.32 -31.04 -5.15
C ARG A 599 -3.58 -31.53 -3.73
N ARG A 600 -2.53 -31.77 -2.93
CA ARG A 600 -2.67 -32.12 -1.52
C ARG A 600 -3.14 -30.92 -0.69
N PHE A 601 -2.76 -29.71 -1.07
CA PHE A 601 -3.20 -28.49 -0.39
C PHE A 601 -4.70 -28.26 -0.58
N ALA A 602 -5.19 -28.55 -1.80
CA ALA A 602 -6.56 -28.31 -2.20
C ALA A 602 -7.55 -29.46 -1.88
N LYS A 603 -7.07 -30.61 -1.42
CA LYS A 603 -7.86 -31.74 -0.88
C LYS A 603 -7.97 -31.59 0.61
#